data_AF-A0AA96HND8-F1
#
_entry.id   AF-A0AA96HND8-F1
#
_cell.length_a   1.000
_cell.length_b   1.000
_cell.length_c   1.000
_cell.angle_alpha   90.00
_cell.angle_beta   90.00
_cell.angle_gamma   90.00
#
_symmetry.space_group_name_H-M   'P 1'
#
loop_
_entity.id
_entity.type
_entity.pdbx_description
1 polymer ?
#
loop_
_entity_poly.entity_id
_entity_poly.type
_entity_poly.pdbx_seq_one_letter_code
_entity_poly.pdbx_strand_id
1 'polypeptide(L)'
;MERINWQAIKSALHIHYSAPLKTVFIQFRNGAIYFAVGLMTIFMANTHMQPSLTQEVVMLLALALMIFGFIYAMLAQMRLIIGRFYQFIRRK
;
A
#
# COMPACT_ATOMS: atom_id res chain seq x y z
N MET A 1 7.95 4.82 -32.45
CA MET A 1 7.14 3.88 -31.65
C MET A 1 8.05 2.76 -31.20
N GLU A 2 8.51 2.81 -29.94
CA GLU A 2 9.33 1.76 -29.35
C GLU A 2 8.57 0.42 -29.39
N ARG A 3 9.18 -0.62 -29.96
CA ARG A 3 8.60 -1.96 -29.97
C ARG A 3 8.61 -2.48 -28.53
N ILE A 4 7.44 -2.50 -27.90
CA ILE A 4 7.24 -3.08 -26.57
C ILE A 4 7.78 -4.52 -26.59
N ASN A 5 8.89 -4.74 -25.87
CA ASN A 5 9.52 -6.05 -25.79
C ASN A 5 8.74 -6.94 -24.81
N TRP A 6 7.78 -7.68 -25.37
CA TRP A 6 6.89 -8.57 -24.62
C TRP A 6 7.60 -9.62 -23.76
N GLN A 7 8.79 -10.07 -24.15
CA GLN A 7 9.55 -11.04 -23.37
C GLN A 7 10.15 -10.40 -22.11
N ALA A 8 10.66 -9.16 -22.22
CA ALA A 8 11.17 -8.40 -21.08
C ALA A 8 10.06 -8.10 -20.05
N ILE A 9 8.86 -7.73 -20.52
CA ILE A 9 7.70 -7.49 -19.64
C ILE A 9 7.28 -8.77 -18.92
N LYS A 10 7.23 -9.91 -19.62
CA LYS A 10 6.91 -11.21 -19.00
C LYS A 10 7.93 -11.60 -17.93
N SER A 11 9.22 -11.38 -18.18
CA SER A 11 10.28 -11.65 -17.21
C SER A 11 10.18 -10.74 -15.99
N ALA A 12 9.95 -9.43 -16.18
CA ALA A 12 9.78 -8.47 -15.09
C ALA A 12 8.55 -8.78 -14.23
N LEU A 13 7.41 -9.13 -14.85
CA LEU A 13 6.22 -9.59 -14.14
C LEU A 13 6.50 -10.86 -13.33
N HIS A 14 7.21 -11.82 -13.92
CA HIS A 14 7.54 -13.07 -13.26
C HIS A 14 8.37 -12.84 -12.00
N ILE A 15 9.43 -12.02 -12.08
CA ILE A 15 10.26 -11.64 -10.93
C ILE A 15 9.44 -10.89 -9.88
N HIS A 16 8.57 -9.97 -10.31
CA HIS A 16 7.77 -9.17 -9.39
C HIS A 16 6.71 -10.01 -8.64
N TYR A 17 6.09 -10.98 -9.28
CA TYR A 17 5.04 -11.82 -8.68
C TYR A 17 5.53 -13.14 -8.07
N SER A 18 6.79 -13.53 -8.32
CA SER A 18 7.44 -14.67 -7.66
C SER A 18 8.06 -14.30 -6.30
N ALA A 19 7.99 -13.04 -5.90
CA ALA A 19 8.44 -12.60 -4.59
C ALA A 19 7.76 -13.39 -3.45
N PRO A 20 8.48 -13.72 -2.36
CA PRO A 20 7.90 -14.47 -1.25
C PRO A 20 6.67 -13.76 -0.66
N LEU A 21 5.54 -14.46 -0.51
CA LEU A 21 4.30 -13.88 0.03
C LEU A 21 4.51 -13.25 1.42
N LYS A 22 5.41 -13.82 2.22
CA LYS A 22 5.78 -13.28 3.54
C LYS A 22 6.30 -11.85 3.45
N THR A 23 7.14 -11.56 2.46
CA THR A 23 7.69 -10.21 2.25
C THR A 23 6.61 -9.23 1.82
N VAL A 24 5.72 -9.64 0.91
CA VAL A 24 4.60 -8.79 0.46
C VAL A 24 3.60 -8.54 1.60
N PHE A 25 3.36 -9.52 2.46
CA PHE A 25 2.50 -9.36 3.63
C PHE A 25 3.06 -8.36 4.65
N ILE A 26 4.37 -8.31 4.84
CA ILE A 26 5.01 -7.29 5.70
C ILE A 26 4.76 -5.89 5.13
N GLN A 27 4.81 -5.71 3.80
CA GLN A 27 4.49 -4.44 3.16
C GLN A 27 3.02 -4.06 3.39
N PHE A 28 2.09 -5.01 3.20
CA PHE A 28 0.68 -4.80 3.51
C PHE A 28 0.47 -4.35 4.96
N ARG A 29 1.06 -5.08 5.92
CA ARG A 29 0.98 -4.76 7.35
C ARG A 29 1.48 -3.35 7.63
N ASN A 30 2.64 -2.97 7.08
CA ASN A 30 3.21 -1.65 7.30
C ASN A 30 2.30 -0.55 6.71
N GLY A 31 1.76 -0.76 5.51
CA GLY A 31 0.77 0.16 4.93
C GLY A 31 -0.49 0.31 5.79
N ALA A 32 -1.01 -0.80 6.29
CA ALA A 32 -2.17 -0.82 7.17
C ALA A 32 -1.90 -0.08 8.49
N ILE A 33 -0.69 -0.22 9.05
CA ILE A 33 -0.27 0.53 10.25
C ILE A 33 -0.24 2.03 9.96
N TYR A 34 0.40 2.46 8.86
CA TYR A 34 0.45 3.89 8.51
C TYR A 34 -0.95 4.47 8.24
N PHE A 35 -1.81 3.72 7.56
CA PHE A 35 -3.20 4.09 7.36
C PHE A 35 -3.95 4.27 8.68
N ALA A 36 -3.84 3.30 9.58
CA ALA A 36 -4.50 3.34 10.89
C ALA A 36 -3.97 4.49 11.76
N VAL A 37 -2.66 4.75 11.75
CA VAL A 37 -2.07 5.89 12.46
C VAL A 37 -2.60 7.21 11.90
N GLY A 38 -2.67 7.36 10.58
CA GLY A 38 -3.26 8.55 9.96
C GLY A 38 -4.71 8.79 10.38
N LEU A 39 -5.54 7.73 10.36
CA LEU A 39 -6.92 7.77 10.85
C LEU A 39 -7.02 8.16 12.34
N MET A 40 -6.21 7.53 13.19
CA MET A 40 -6.21 7.81 14.62
C MET A 40 -5.79 9.25 14.91
N THR A 41 -4.78 9.77 14.19
CA THR A 41 -4.37 11.17 14.33
C THR A 41 -5.48 12.13 13.90
N ILE A 42 -6.19 11.86 12.79
CA ILE A 42 -7.36 12.65 12.38
C ILE A 42 -8.42 12.66 13.49
N PHE A 43 -8.73 11.49 14.04
CA PHE A 43 -9.72 11.36 15.11
C PHE A 43 -9.29 12.17 16.34
N MET A 44 -8.07 11.96 16.82
CA MET A 44 -7.56 12.66 18.01
C MET A 44 -7.43 14.17 17.82
N ALA A 45 -7.03 14.64 16.64
CA ALA A 45 -6.94 16.06 16.35
C ALA A 45 -8.32 16.73 16.41
N ASN A 46 -9.37 16.08 15.88
CA ASN A 46 -10.73 16.60 15.95
C ASN A 46 -11.34 16.56 17.36
N THR A 47 -10.96 15.59 18.19
CA THR A 47 -11.56 15.43 19.54
C THR A 47 -10.83 16.22 20.62
N HIS A 48 -9.52 16.45 20.48
CA HIS A 48 -8.69 16.99 21.57
C HIS A 48 -8.03 18.34 21.24
N MET A 49 -8.01 18.77 19.98
CA MET A 49 -7.48 20.09 19.63
C MET A 49 -8.62 21.10 19.47
N GLN A 50 -8.37 22.33 19.90
CA GLN A 50 -9.28 23.44 19.61
C GLN A 50 -9.10 23.89 18.16
N PRO A 51 -10.19 24.37 17.51
CA PRO A 51 -10.13 24.92 16.15
C PRO A 51 -9.03 25.97 16.03
N SER A 52 -7.99 25.64 15.26
CA SER A 52 -6.79 26.44 15.13
C SER A 52 -6.03 26.09 13.86
N LEU A 53 -5.19 27.01 13.37
CA LEU A 53 -4.31 26.75 12.22
C LEU A 53 -3.43 25.51 12.45
N THR A 54 -2.99 25.28 13.68
CA THR A 54 -2.20 24.11 14.06
C THR A 54 -2.98 22.81 13.88
N GLN A 55 -4.26 22.77 14.28
CA GLN A 55 -5.11 21.60 14.06
C GLN A 55 -5.25 21.30 12.56
N GLU A 56 -5.48 22.32 11.73
CA GLU A 56 -5.60 22.15 10.28
C GLU A 56 -4.32 21.57 9.65
N VAL A 57 -3.14 22.07 10.06
CA VAL A 57 -1.86 21.53 9.58
C VAL A 57 -1.67 20.07 10.02
N VAL A 58 -1.99 19.75 11.28
CA VAL A 58 -1.93 18.37 11.79
C VAL A 58 -2.89 17.46 11.01
N MET A 59 -4.11 17.94 10.75
CA MET A 59 -5.12 17.24 9.95
C MET A 59 -4.64 16.96 8.53
N LEU A 60 -4.03 17.93 7.86
CA LEU A 60 -3.48 17.76 6.51
C LEU A 60 -2.34 16.73 6.47
N LEU A 61 -1.43 16.77 7.46
CA LEU A 61 -0.35 15.78 7.56
C LEU A 61 -0.89 14.37 7.85
N ALA A 62 -1.89 14.26 8.71
CA ALA A 62 -2.54 13.00 9.04
C ALA A 62 -3.31 12.41 7.84
N LEU A 63 -3.99 13.26 7.06
CA LEU A 63 -4.64 12.90 5.80
C LEU A 63 -3.62 12.38 4.78
N ALA A 64 -2.50 13.08 4.61
CA ALA A 64 -1.44 12.61 3.72
C ALA A 64 -0.92 11.23 4.15
N LEU A 65 -0.61 11.04 5.44
CA LEU A 65 -0.14 9.77 5.98
C LEU A 65 -1.16 8.65 5.77
N MET A 66 -2.44 8.94 6.02
CA MET A 66 -3.55 8.00 5.81
C MET A 66 -3.61 7.57 4.34
N ILE A 67 -3.61 8.52 3.40
CA ILE A 67 -3.69 8.24 1.97
C ILE A 67 -2.49 7.40 1.51
N PHE A 68 -1.27 7.77 1.92
CA PHE A 68 -0.06 7.02 1.56
C PHE A 68 -0.08 5.60 2.15
N GLY A 69 -0.46 5.45 3.42
CA GLY A 69 -0.60 4.15 4.06
C GLY A 69 -1.62 3.26 3.35
N PHE A 70 -2.77 3.84 2.97
CA PHE A 70 -3.83 3.14 2.23
C PHE A 70 -3.35 2.66 0.86
N ILE A 71 -2.74 3.54 0.06
CA ILE A 71 -2.22 3.18 -1.27
C ILE A 71 -1.17 2.08 -1.13
N TYR A 72 -0.25 2.20 -0.17
CA TYR A 72 0.79 1.20 0.06
C TYR A 72 0.21 -0.17 0.46
N ALA A 73 -0.79 -0.18 1.36
CA ALA A 73 -1.50 -1.39 1.75
C ALA A 73 -2.24 -2.01 0.55
N MET A 74 -2.96 -1.20 -0.23
CA MET A 74 -3.71 -1.66 -1.40
C MET A 74 -2.80 -2.27 -2.47
N LEU A 75 -1.66 -1.64 -2.77
CA LEU A 75 -0.68 -2.19 -3.72
C LEU A 75 -0.12 -3.53 -3.25
N ALA A 76 0.22 -3.65 -1.96
CA ALA A 76 0.69 -4.89 -1.39
C ALA A 76 -0.40 -5.98 -1.40
N GLN A 77 -1.65 -5.62 -1.10
CA GLN A 77 -2.78 -6.55 -1.15
C GLN A 77 -3.06 -7.04 -2.58
N MET A 78 -3.03 -6.15 -3.56
CA MET A 78 -3.13 -6.54 -4.98
C MET A 78 -2.02 -7.53 -5.36
N ARG A 79 -0.78 -7.27 -4.94
CA ARG A 79 0.36 -8.15 -5.20
C ARG A 79 0.22 -9.51 -4.50
N LEU A 80 -0.35 -9.56 -3.29
CA LEU A 80 -0.67 -10.82 -2.60
C LEU A 80 -1.72 -11.62 -3.38
N ILE A 81 -2.79 -10.99 -3.85
CA ILE A 81 -3.84 -11.63 -4.62
C ILE A 81 -3.26 -12.23 -5.90
N ILE A 82 -2.53 -11.43 -6.69
CA ILE A 82 -1.92 -11.87 -7.95
C ILE A 82 -0.90 -12.99 -7.69
N GLY A 83 -0.08 -12.87 -6.65
CA GLY A 83 0.90 -13.89 -6.25
C GLY A 83 0.23 -15.23 -5.89
N ARG A 84 -0.90 -15.18 -5.17
CA ARG A 84 -1.70 -16.38 -4.86
C ARG A 84 -2.27 -17.02 -6.12
N PHE A 85 -2.87 -16.24 -7.02
CA PHE A 85 -3.40 -16.76 -8.29
C PHE A 85 -2.29 -17.37 -9.16
N TYR A 86 -1.13 -16.73 -9.24
CA TYR A 86 0.02 -17.23 -10.01
C TYR A 86 0.53 -18.57 -9.45
N GLN A 87 0.69 -18.68 -8.12
CA GLN A 87 1.09 -19.94 -7.48
C GLN A 87 0.02 -21.03 -7.63
N PHE A 88 -1.26 -20.66 -7.57
CA PHE A 88 -2.37 -21.59 -7.74
C PHE A 88 -2.41 -22.18 -9.15
N ILE A 89 -2.25 -21.35 -10.19
CA ILE A 89 -2.24 -21.78 -11.59
C ILE A 89 -1.01 -22.66 -11.89
N ARG A 90 0.15 -22.37 -11.29
CA ARG A 90 1.41 -23.08 -11.54
C ARG A 90 1.62 -24.34 -10.69
N ARG A 91 0.79 -24.57 -9.66
CA ARG A 91 0.76 -25.82 -8.86
C ARG A 91 -0.18 -26.89 -9.45
N LYS A 92 -0.83 -26.60 -10.59
CA LYS A 92 -1.35 -27.61 -11.52
C LYS A 92 -0.29 -27.94 -12.55
#